data_AF-A0A3D1RFA0-F1
#
_entry.id   AF-A0A3D1RFA0-F1
#
_cell.length_a   1.000
_cell.length_b   1.000
_cell.length_c   1.000
_cell.angle_alpha   90.00
_cell.angle_beta   90.00
_cell.angle_gamma   90.00
#
_symmetry.space_group_name_H-M   'P 1'
#
loop_
_entity.id
_entity.type
_entity.pdbx_description
1 polymer ?
#
loop_
_entity_poly.entity_id
_entity_poly.type
_entity_poly.pdbx_seq_one_letter_code
_entity_poly.pdbx_strand_id
1 'polypeptide(L)'
;MKQRLTAAFRDKHPELILKYSAEIGHYIADAHVPLHTSHNHNGQYTNQHGIHGLWESSIPELLAEKEFDFFIGKAEYLQNADSFIWARVLESAAASDSVLTFEKRLSERFNPSMRYNFEERNGKTVRQFSAAYTRAYHNSLNGMVERRMRLAVYSIACFWYTAWADAGQPSLKELTSQKHTTSLASTDSLQKAWLQDTGNGCD
;
A
#
# COMPACT_ATOMS: atom_id res chain seq x y z
N MET A 1 -13.61 -11.14 -1.18
CA MET A 1 -12.25 -11.75 -1.11
C MET A 1 -11.99 -12.47 0.22
N LYS A 2 -12.29 -11.89 1.39
CA LYS A 2 -12.13 -12.56 2.70
C LYS A 2 -12.66 -13.99 2.74
N GLN A 3 -13.89 -14.22 2.27
CA GLN A 3 -14.51 -15.56 2.23
C GLN A 3 -13.70 -16.59 1.42
N ARG A 4 -13.02 -16.16 0.34
CA ARG A 4 -12.15 -17.04 -0.46
C ARG A 4 -10.89 -17.42 0.33
N LEU A 5 -10.30 -16.47 1.05
CA LEU A 5 -9.18 -16.74 1.96
C LEU A 5 -9.60 -17.68 3.10
N THR A 6 -10.77 -17.46 3.71
CA THR A 6 -11.33 -18.37 4.74
C THR A 6 -11.52 -19.78 4.19
N ALA A 7 -12.08 -19.93 2.99
CA ALA A 7 -12.23 -21.23 2.34
C ALA A 7 -10.86 -21.89 2.10
N ALA A 8 -9.88 -21.15 1.59
CA ALA A 8 -8.53 -21.68 1.37
C ALA A 8 -7.84 -22.15 2.66
N PHE A 9 -8.04 -21.44 3.78
CA PHE A 9 -7.58 -21.90 5.09
C PHE A 9 -8.28 -23.18 5.53
N ARG A 10 -9.62 -23.20 5.48
CA ARG A 10 -10.43 -24.34 5.92
C ARG A 10 -10.09 -25.62 5.14
N ASP A 11 -9.91 -25.46 3.84
CA ASP A 11 -9.65 -26.55 2.91
C ASP A 11 -8.14 -26.87 2.81
N LYS A 12 -7.30 -26.17 3.60
CA LYS A 12 -5.85 -26.36 3.74
C LYS A 12 -5.06 -26.29 2.43
N HIS A 13 -5.36 -25.29 1.58
CA HIS A 13 -4.68 -25.06 0.30
C HIS A 13 -3.62 -23.93 0.41
N PRO A 14 -2.33 -24.23 0.67
CA PRO A 14 -1.30 -23.21 0.95
C PRO A 14 -1.11 -22.21 -0.20
N GLU A 15 -1.11 -22.67 -1.45
CA GLU A 15 -0.95 -21.79 -2.62
C GLU A 15 -2.10 -20.78 -2.76
N LEU A 16 -3.34 -21.21 -2.49
CA LEU A 16 -4.49 -20.32 -2.50
C LEU A 16 -4.51 -19.38 -1.30
N ILE A 17 -4.02 -19.82 -0.13
CA ILE A 17 -3.86 -18.95 1.04
C ILE A 17 -2.90 -17.82 0.70
N LEU A 18 -1.72 -18.12 0.13
CA LEU A 18 -0.75 -17.09 -0.27
C LEU A 18 -1.33 -16.13 -1.31
N LYS A 19 -1.92 -16.67 -2.38
CA LYS A 19 -2.55 -15.88 -3.44
C LYS A 19 -3.61 -14.93 -2.89
N TYR A 20 -4.60 -15.46 -2.15
CA TYR A 20 -5.69 -14.65 -1.63
C TYR A 20 -5.25 -13.71 -0.51
N SER A 21 -4.19 -14.04 0.25
CA SER A 21 -3.59 -13.13 1.22
C SER A 21 -2.95 -11.92 0.54
N ALA A 22 -2.24 -12.13 -0.57
CA ALA A 22 -1.65 -11.05 -1.36
C ALA A 22 -2.73 -10.20 -2.03
N GLU A 23 -3.70 -10.82 -2.71
CA GLU A 23 -4.80 -10.11 -3.37
C GLU A 23 -5.59 -9.25 -2.38
N ILE A 24 -6.06 -9.84 -1.27
CA ILE A 24 -6.82 -9.06 -0.28
C ILE A 24 -5.94 -8.01 0.40
N GLY A 25 -4.65 -8.30 0.62
CA GLY A 25 -3.69 -7.38 1.21
C GLY A 25 -3.52 -6.12 0.38
N HIS A 26 -3.41 -6.26 -0.94
CA HIS A 26 -3.33 -5.14 -1.88
C HIS A 26 -4.53 -4.21 -1.76
N TYR A 27 -5.76 -4.72 -1.91
CA TYR A 27 -6.96 -3.87 -1.81
C TYR A 27 -7.16 -3.24 -0.42
N ILE A 28 -6.74 -3.92 0.66
CA ILE A 28 -6.76 -3.33 2.00
C ILE A 28 -5.73 -2.21 2.11
N ALA A 29 -4.53 -2.37 1.54
CA ALA A 29 -3.51 -1.33 1.53
C ALA A 29 -3.97 -0.09 0.76
N ASP A 30 -4.58 -0.28 -0.42
CA ASP A 30 -5.14 0.78 -1.26
C ASP A 30 -6.21 1.59 -0.53
N ALA A 31 -7.06 0.93 0.27
CA ALA A 31 -8.03 1.62 1.11
C ALA A 31 -7.39 2.59 2.12
N HIS A 32 -6.09 2.46 2.40
CA HIS A 32 -5.33 3.36 3.26
C HIS A 32 -4.65 4.52 2.53
N VAL A 33 -4.64 4.52 1.19
CA VAL A 33 -4.11 5.60 0.35
C VAL A 33 -5.21 6.65 0.14
N PRO A 34 -5.08 7.89 0.65
CA PRO A 34 -6.12 8.90 0.49
C PRO A 34 -6.49 9.13 -0.98
N LEU A 35 -5.49 9.24 -1.85
CA LEU A 35 -5.65 9.60 -3.26
C LEU A 35 -6.47 8.57 -4.07
N HIS A 36 -6.52 7.30 -3.67
CA HIS A 36 -7.33 6.26 -4.33
C HIS A 36 -8.85 6.48 -4.17
N THR A 37 -9.26 7.37 -3.26
CA THR A 37 -10.67 7.74 -3.05
C THR A 37 -11.08 9.02 -3.79
N SER A 38 -10.18 9.59 -4.61
CA SER A 38 -10.38 10.85 -5.30
C SER A 38 -10.23 10.67 -6.81
N HIS A 39 -11.12 11.30 -7.59
CA HIS A 39 -10.92 11.39 -9.04
C HIS A 39 -9.65 12.20 -9.38
N ASN A 40 -9.20 13.08 -8.48
CA ASN A 40 -7.95 13.83 -8.60
C ASN A 40 -6.74 13.05 -8.00
N HIS A 41 -6.72 11.73 -8.20
CA HIS A 41 -5.75 10.81 -7.57
C HIS A 41 -4.29 11.21 -7.83
N ASN A 42 -3.97 11.72 -9.02
CA ASN A 42 -2.63 12.17 -9.38
C ASN A 42 -2.48 13.69 -9.41
N GLY A 43 -3.42 14.45 -8.84
CA GLY A 43 -3.39 15.91 -8.84
C GLY A 43 -3.63 16.55 -10.22
N GLN A 44 -4.21 15.78 -11.16
CA GLN A 44 -4.39 16.16 -12.56
C GLN A 44 -5.35 17.33 -12.77
N TYR A 45 -6.28 17.57 -11.84
CA TYR A 45 -7.26 18.65 -11.89
C TYR A 45 -6.89 19.86 -11.02
N THR A 46 -5.81 19.77 -10.23
CA THR A 46 -5.35 20.85 -9.32
C THR A 46 -3.93 21.32 -9.59
N ASN A 47 -3.34 20.89 -10.71
CA ASN A 47 -1.97 21.21 -11.14
C ASN A 47 -0.89 20.68 -10.16
N GLN A 48 -1.09 19.46 -9.67
CA GLN A 48 -0.21 18.74 -8.73
C GLN A 48 0.20 17.37 -9.30
N HIS A 49 0.32 17.28 -10.63
CA HIS A 49 0.69 16.05 -11.34
C HIS A 49 1.90 15.36 -10.71
N GLY A 50 1.75 14.07 -10.40
CA GLY A 50 2.77 13.24 -9.76
C GLY A 50 2.64 13.12 -8.25
N ILE A 51 1.66 13.81 -7.62
CA ILE A 51 1.45 13.73 -6.16
C ILE A 51 1.15 12.31 -5.68
N HIS A 52 0.57 11.47 -6.53
CA HIS A 52 0.34 10.05 -6.21
C HIS A 52 1.67 9.34 -5.95
N GLY A 53 2.59 9.39 -6.91
CA GLY A 53 3.92 8.80 -6.77
C GLY A 53 4.74 9.44 -5.65
N LEU A 54 4.55 10.73 -5.38
CA LEU A 54 5.17 11.39 -4.22
C LEU A 54 4.72 10.75 -2.90
N TRP A 55 3.42 10.52 -2.75
CA TRP A 55 2.83 9.97 -1.52
C TRP A 55 3.14 8.47 -1.36
N GLU A 56 2.93 7.68 -2.40
CA GLU A 56 2.99 6.21 -2.35
C GLU A 56 4.38 5.63 -2.57
N SER A 57 5.24 6.31 -3.35
CA SER A 57 6.58 5.80 -3.68
C SER A 57 7.67 6.63 -3.03
N SER A 58 7.76 7.93 -3.34
CA SER A 58 8.91 8.75 -2.94
C SER A 58 9.06 8.86 -1.42
N ILE A 59 7.96 9.03 -0.68
CA ILE A 59 8.02 9.11 0.79
C ILE A 59 8.46 7.76 1.40
N PRO A 60 7.79 6.62 1.14
CA PRO A 60 8.23 5.34 1.71
C PRO A 60 9.64 4.94 1.29
N GLU A 61 10.01 5.07 0.02
CA GLU A 61 11.36 4.71 -0.47
C GLU A 61 12.45 5.53 0.23
N LEU A 62 12.19 6.81 0.53
CA LEU A 62 13.17 7.68 1.16
C LEU A 62 13.27 7.50 2.69
N LEU A 63 12.14 7.23 3.36
CA LEU A 63 12.00 7.36 4.82
C LEU A 63 11.70 6.04 5.55
N ALA A 64 11.02 5.07 4.94
CA ALA A 64 10.44 3.94 5.66
C ALA A 64 11.48 3.10 6.40
N GLU A 65 12.59 2.75 5.74
CA GLU A 65 13.66 1.94 6.35
C GLU A 65 14.37 2.67 7.49
N LYS A 66 14.46 4.00 7.42
CA LYS A 66 15.31 4.81 8.32
C LYS A 66 14.54 5.42 9.49
N GLU A 67 13.26 5.73 9.29
CA GLU A 67 12.53 6.66 10.15
C GLU A 67 11.15 6.13 10.60
N PHE A 68 10.53 5.17 9.89
CA PHE A 68 9.18 4.72 10.25
C PHE A 68 9.21 3.66 11.35
N ASP A 69 8.27 3.74 12.29
CA ASP A 69 8.04 2.72 13.30
C ASP A 69 6.90 1.78 12.88
N PHE A 70 7.24 0.52 12.57
CA PHE A 70 6.27 -0.50 12.16
C PHE A 70 5.68 -1.31 13.32
N PHE A 71 5.86 -0.90 14.58
CA PHE A 71 5.24 -1.58 15.70
C PHE A 71 3.73 -1.31 15.75
N ILE A 72 2.92 -2.33 15.40
CA ILE A 72 1.46 -2.22 15.26
C ILE A 72 0.64 -3.00 16.31
N GLY A 73 1.30 -3.66 17.25
CA GLY A 73 0.64 -4.52 18.22
C GLY A 73 0.17 -5.86 17.63
N LYS A 74 -0.88 -6.45 18.22
CA LYS A 74 -1.43 -7.74 17.80
C LYS A 74 -2.64 -7.56 16.89
N ALA A 75 -2.80 -8.45 15.93
CA ALA A 75 -4.02 -8.52 15.11
C ALA A 75 -5.24 -8.86 15.97
N GLU A 76 -6.39 -8.29 15.61
CA GLU A 76 -7.67 -8.50 16.28
C GLU A 76 -8.67 -9.19 15.37
N TYR A 77 -9.63 -9.90 15.98
CA TYR A 77 -10.73 -10.52 15.25
C TYR A 77 -11.76 -9.46 14.84
N LEU A 78 -12.08 -9.38 13.55
CA LEU A 78 -13.04 -8.44 13.02
C LEU A 78 -14.44 -9.05 13.04
N GLN A 79 -15.27 -8.60 14.00
CA GLN A 79 -16.69 -8.97 14.06
C GLN A 79 -17.46 -8.58 12.79
N ASN A 80 -17.14 -7.40 12.24
CA ASN A 80 -17.71 -6.92 10.98
C ASN A 80 -16.61 -6.33 10.10
N ALA A 81 -16.09 -7.15 9.19
CA ALA A 81 -15.02 -6.78 8.28
C ALA A 81 -15.45 -5.67 7.30
N ASP A 82 -16.70 -5.66 6.86
CA ASP A 82 -17.21 -4.68 5.90
C ASP A 82 -17.28 -3.29 6.52
N SER A 83 -17.81 -3.19 7.74
CA SER A 83 -17.87 -1.92 8.48
C SER A 83 -16.46 -1.40 8.78
N PHE A 84 -15.53 -2.30 9.12
CA PHE A 84 -14.15 -1.94 9.38
C PHE A 84 -13.47 -1.33 8.14
N ILE A 85 -13.58 -1.98 6.97
CA ILE A 85 -12.91 -1.47 5.76
C ILE A 85 -13.57 -0.20 5.22
N TRP A 86 -14.90 -0.09 5.29
CA TRP A 86 -15.59 1.16 4.91
C TRP A 86 -15.16 2.34 5.77
N ALA A 87 -14.91 2.13 7.06
CA ALA A 87 -14.34 3.18 7.90
C ALA A 87 -12.95 3.63 7.40
N ARG A 88 -12.08 2.71 6.97
CA ARG A 88 -10.76 3.05 6.41
C ARG A 88 -10.85 3.86 5.11
N VAL A 89 -11.80 3.49 4.24
CA VAL A 89 -12.08 4.20 2.98
C VAL A 89 -12.57 5.62 3.26
N LEU A 90 -13.52 5.80 4.19
CA LEU A 90 -14.02 7.12 4.57
C LEU A 90 -12.95 8.01 5.22
N GLU A 91 -12.06 7.42 6.03
CA GLU A 91 -10.89 8.11 6.56
C GLU A 91 -9.92 8.56 5.45
N SER A 92 -9.65 7.70 4.46
CA SER A 92 -8.86 8.06 3.26
C SER A 92 -9.50 9.20 2.48
N ALA A 93 -10.81 9.14 2.27
CA ALA A 93 -11.57 10.18 1.57
C ALA A 93 -11.45 11.54 2.28
N ALA A 94 -11.61 11.56 3.61
CA ALA A 94 -11.41 12.77 4.39
C ALA A 94 -9.95 13.28 4.32
N ALA A 95 -8.96 12.39 4.33
CA ALA A 95 -7.55 12.75 4.28
C ALA A 95 -7.08 13.29 2.92
N SER A 96 -7.83 13.03 1.82
CA SER A 96 -7.48 13.51 0.48
C SER A 96 -7.33 15.02 0.40
N ASP A 97 -8.19 15.77 1.12
CA ASP A 97 -8.09 17.23 1.20
C ASP A 97 -6.76 17.68 1.78
N SER A 98 -6.32 17.06 2.88
CA SER A 98 -5.03 17.38 3.50
C SER A 98 -3.87 17.08 2.56
N VAL A 99 -3.86 15.91 1.91
CA VAL A 99 -2.83 15.53 0.94
C VAL A 99 -2.68 16.61 -0.15
N LEU A 100 -3.78 17.00 -0.79
CA LEU A 100 -3.75 18.02 -1.85
C LEU A 100 -3.41 19.42 -1.31
N THR A 101 -4.06 19.84 -0.23
CA THR A 101 -3.89 21.20 0.32
C THR A 101 -2.49 21.45 0.85
N PHE A 102 -1.88 20.49 1.55
CA PHE A 102 -0.53 20.66 2.08
C PHE A 102 0.53 20.64 0.99
N GLU A 103 0.39 19.79 -0.04
CA GLU A 103 1.32 19.80 -1.17
C GLU A 103 1.22 21.13 -1.93
N LYS A 104 0.00 21.64 -2.16
CA LYS A 104 -0.22 22.92 -2.82
C LYS A 104 0.48 24.06 -2.07
N ARG A 105 0.24 24.18 -0.77
CA ARG A 105 0.86 25.20 0.09
C ARG A 105 2.39 25.07 0.15
N LEU A 106 2.90 23.84 0.15
CA LEU A 106 4.34 23.60 0.08
C LEU A 106 4.89 24.06 -1.26
N SER A 107 4.23 23.73 -2.37
CA SER A 107 4.69 24.07 -3.72
C SER A 107 4.81 25.58 -3.95
N GLU A 108 3.95 26.38 -3.32
CA GLU A 108 3.93 27.84 -3.44
C GLU A 108 5.09 28.53 -2.73
N ARG A 109 5.65 27.90 -1.69
CA ARG A 109 6.75 28.46 -0.87
C ARG A 109 8.11 27.80 -1.12
N PHE A 110 8.13 26.62 -1.74
CA PHE A 110 9.36 25.89 -1.97
C PHE A 110 10.10 26.46 -3.18
N ASN A 111 11.43 26.51 -3.13
CA ASN A 111 12.21 26.98 -4.26
C ASN A 111 11.95 26.07 -5.49
N PRO A 112 11.43 26.61 -6.61
CA PRO A 112 11.10 25.80 -7.78
C PRO A 112 12.29 25.00 -8.32
N SER A 113 13.52 25.53 -8.22
CA SER A 113 14.72 24.84 -8.69
C SER A 113 15.11 23.62 -7.85
N MET A 114 14.60 23.52 -6.61
CA MET A 114 14.88 22.42 -5.69
C MET A 114 13.73 21.41 -5.62
N ARG A 115 12.61 21.64 -6.33
CA ARG A 115 11.42 20.78 -6.22
C ARG A 115 11.63 19.41 -6.84
N TYR A 116 12.37 19.35 -7.94
CA TYR A 116 12.56 18.13 -8.73
C TYR A 116 14.04 17.80 -8.93
N ASN A 117 14.32 16.50 -9.01
CA ASN A 117 15.57 15.93 -9.50
C ASN A 117 15.29 15.12 -10.77
N PHE A 118 16.33 14.88 -11.55
CA PHE A 118 16.28 14.01 -12.72
C PHE A 118 17.18 12.81 -12.46
N GLU A 119 16.63 11.61 -12.63
CA GLU A 119 17.37 10.35 -12.43
C GLU A 119 17.17 9.42 -13.63
N GLU A 120 18.18 8.62 -13.93
CA GLU A 120 18.10 7.56 -14.93
C GLU A 120 17.43 6.32 -14.33
N ARG A 121 16.25 5.96 -14.83
CA ARG A 121 15.56 4.72 -14.45
C ARG A 121 15.25 3.91 -15.71
N ASN A 122 15.77 2.69 -15.77
CA ASN A 122 15.63 1.79 -16.93
C ASN A 122 16.03 2.44 -18.27
N GLY A 123 17.11 3.24 -18.27
CA GLY A 123 17.62 3.94 -19.45
C GLY A 123 16.76 5.12 -19.93
N LYS A 124 15.85 5.61 -19.09
CA LYS A 124 15.07 6.84 -19.33
C LYS A 124 15.36 7.85 -18.23
N THR A 125 15.59 9.11 -18.61
CA THR A 125 15.62 10.21 -17.64
C THR A 125 14.20 10.50 -17.16
N VAL A 126 13.95 10.31 -15.87
CA VAL A 126 12.66 10.56 -15.23
C VAL A 126 12.79 11.77 -14.30
N ARG A 127 11.83 12.69 -14.37
CA ARG A 127 11.69 13.79 -13.41
C ARG A 127 10.96 13.28 -12.17
N GLN A 128 11.59 13.38 -11.01
CA GLN A 128 11.02 12.98 -9.72
C GLN A 128 11.14 14.09 -8.69
N PHE A 129 10.34 14.02 -7.62
CA PHE A 129 10.47 14.97 -6.52
C PHE A 129 11.82 14.79 -5.82
N SER A 130 12.46 15.90 -5.45
CA SER A 130 13.74 15.84 -4.74
C SER A 130 13.55 15.31 -3.31
N ALA A 131 14.60 14.72 -2.74
CA ALA A 131 14.57 14.25 -1.35
C ALA A 131 14.20 15.37 -0.35
N ALA A 132 14.63 16.61 -0.63
CA ALA A 132 14.31 17.77 0.18
C ALA A 132 12.80 18.11 0.13
N TYR A 133 12.20 18.08 -1.06
CA TYR A 133 10.76 18.32 -1.23
C TYR A 133 9.94 17.20 -0.57
N THR A 134 10.33 15.95 -0.78
CA THR A 134 9.69 14.76 -0.20
C THR A 134 9.66 14.81 1.33
N ARG A 135 10.79 15.15 1.97
CA ARG A 135 10.86 15.34 3.43
C ARG A 135 10.01 16.51 3.92
N ALA A 136 10.08 17.65 3.24
CA ALA A 136 9.27 18.81 3.59
C ALA A 136 7.77 18.52 3.49
N TYR A 137 7.37 17.74 2.49
CA TYR A 137 5.99 17.31 2.31
C TYR A 137 5.54 16.31 3.36
N HIS A 138 6.34 15.26 3.64
CA HIS A 138 6.09 14.32 4.73
C HIS A 138 5.88 15.04 6.08
N ASN A 139 6.74 16.01 6.38
CA ASN A 139 6.65 16.83 7.59
C ASN A 139 5.38 17.69 7.60
N SER A 140 4.98 18.26 6.45
CA SER A 140 3.73 19.04 6.35
C SER A 140 2.47 18.21 6.58
N LEU A 141 2.52 16.91 6.24
CA LEU A 141 1.47 15.94 6.56
C LEU A 141 1.56 15.39 7.99
N ASN A 142 2.50 15.92 8.79
CA ASN A 142 2.78 15.49 10.15
C ASN A 142 3.03 13.98 10.24
N GLY A 143 3.71 13.36 9.27
CA GLY A 143 3.93 11.90 9.29
C GLY A 143 2.74 11.03 8.87
N MET A 144 1.78 11.57 8.11
CA MET A 144 0.58 10.83 7.67
C MET A 144 0.90 9.50 6.98
N VAL A 145 1.89 9.47 6.09
CA VAL A 145 2.23 8.26 5.31
C VAL A 145 2.60 7.10 6.22
N GLU A 146 3.43 7.33 7.23
CA GLU A 146 3.77 6.33 8.24
C GLU A 146 2.52 5.84 8.98
N ARG A 147 1.69 6.76 9.50
CA ARG A 147 0.46 6.39 10.22
C ARG A 147 -0.48 5.54 9.36
N ARG A 148 -0.65 5.90 8.09
CA ARG A 148 -1.51 5.15 7.15
C ARG A 148 -0.91 3.80 6.82
N MET A 149 0.42 3.71 6.64
CA MET A 149 1.12 2.44 6.40
C MET A 149 1.00 1.50 7.62
N ARG A 150 1.18 1.99 8.84
CA ARG A 150 0.95 1.22 10.08
C ARG A 150 -0.48 0.68 10.16
N LEU A 151 -1.47 1.53 9.88
CA LEU A 151 -2.88 1.13 9.85
C LEU A 151 -3.17 0.10 8.75
N ALA A 152 -2.52 0.20 7.59
CA ALA A 152 -2.65 -0.78 6.52
C ALA A 152 -2.12 -2.14 6.96
N VAL A 153 -0.90 -2.20 7.52
CA VAL A 153 -0.30 -3.46 8.03
C VAL A 153 -1.19 -4.07 9.12
N TYR A 154 -1.68 -3.25 10.05
CA TYR A 154 -2.60 -3.70 11.11
C TYR A 154 -3.89 -4.28 10.52
N SER A 155 -4.50 -3.57 9.57
CA SER A 155 -5.75 -3.99 8.93
C SER A 155 -5.57 -5.31 8.18
N ILE A 156 -4.50 -5.44 7.40
CA ILE A 156 -4.17 -6.69 6.68
C ILE A 156 -4.04 -7.85 7.67
N ALA A 157 -3.29 -7.65 8.76
CA ALA A 157 -3.10 -8.66 9.78
C ALA A 157 -4.44 -9.08 10.43
N CYS A 158 -5.33 -8.12 10.73
CA CYS A 158 -6.67 -8.40 11.26
C CYS A 158 -7.54 -9.20 10.27
N PHE A 159 -7.49 -8.88 8.98
CA PHE A 159 -8.24 -9.60 7.95
C PHE A 159 -7.72 -11.03 7.76
N TRP A 160 -6.40 -11.23 7.71
CA TRP A 160 -5.81 -12.57 7.64
C TRP A 160 -6.15 -13.39 8.88
N TYR A 161 -6.00 -12.80 10.07
CA TYR A 161 -6.33 -13.45 11.34
C TYR A 161 -7.81 -13.84 11.42
N THR A 162 -8.71 -12.92 11.05
CA THR A 162 -10.15 -13.19 11.01
C THR A 162 -10.47 -14.32 10.02
N ALA A 163 -9.86 -14.33 8.84
CA ALA A 163 -10.08 -15.38 7.86
C ALA A 163 -9.61 -16.76 8.34
N TRP A 164 -8.46 -16.83 9.02
CA TRP A 164 -7.94 -18.04 9.65
C TRP A 164 -8.80 -18.51 10.83
N ALA A 165 -9.27 -17.58 11.67
CA ALA A 165 -10.13 -17.88 12.80
C ALA A 165 -11.49 -18.42 12.34
N ASP A 166 -12.11 -17.77 11.34
CA ASP A 166 -13.37 -18.21 10.72
C ASP A 166 -13.27 -19.58 10.04
N ALA A 167 -12.05 -19.98 9.64
CA ALA A 167 -11.77 -21.28 9.04
C ALA A 167 -11.67 -22.42 10.07
N GLY A 168 -11.87 -22.14 11.36
CA GLY A 168 -11.70 -23.11 12.44
C GLY A 168 -10.26 -23.25 12.94
N GLN A 169 -9.43 -22.24 12.71
CA GLN A 169 -8.05 -22.17 13.21
C GLN A 169 -7.17 -23.39 12.82
N PRO A 170 -7.12 -23.76 11.52
CA PRO A 170 -6.32 -24.90 11.07
C PRO A 170 -4.84 -24.73 11.43
N SER A 171 -4.18 -25.85 11.77
CA SER A 171 -2.76 -25.88 12.11
C SER A 171 -1.89 -25.38 10.96
N LEU A 172 -1.18 -24.27 11.18
CA LEU A 172 -0.29 -23.69 10.16
C LEU A 172 0.94 -24.56 9.89
N LYS A 173 1.38 -25.39 10.86
CA LYS A 173 2.52 -26.31 10.70
C LYS A 173 2.28 -27.33 9.58
N GLU A 174 1.06 -27.83 9.49
CA GLU A 174 0.63 -28.78 8.45
C GLU A 174 0.64 -28.14 7.06
N LEU A 175 0.35 -26.83 6.96
CA LEU A 175 0.36 -26.08 5.71
C LEU A 175 1.78 -25.82 5.19
N THR A 176 2.74 -25.60 6.09
CA THR A 176 4.15 -25.32 5.72
C THR A 176 4.97 -26.55 5.35
N SER A 177 4.50 -27.75 5.71
CA SER A 177 5.22 -29.02 5.47
C SER A 177 4.95 -29.60 4.08
N GLN A 178 3.94 -29.08 3.37
CA GLN A 178 3.73 -29.38 1.95
C GLN A 178 4.82 -28.66 1.16
N LYS A 179 5.85 -29.39 0.70
CA LYS A 179 6.85 -28.85 -0.21
C LYS A 179 6.13 -28.19 -1.39
N HIS A 180 6.34 -26.89 -1.55
CA HIS A 180 5.87 -26.13 -2.71
C HIS A 180 6.32 -26.82 -4.00
N THR A 181 5.41 -27.52 -4.67
CA THR A 181 5.55 -27.96 -6.06
C THR A 181 5.03 -26.88 -7.00
N THR A 182 5.22 -25.61 -6.66
CA THR A 182 5.05 -24.53 -7.62
C THR A 182 6.16 -24.69 -8.66
N SER A 183 5.80 -24.95 -9.93
CA SER A 183 6.81 -25.00 -10.98
C SER A 183 7.43 -23.60 -11.09
N LEU A 184 8.76 -23.55 -11.06
CA LEU A 184 9.57 -22.33 -11.18
C LEU A 184 9.17 -21.45 -12.38
N ALA A 185 8.54 -22.03 -13.41
CA ALA A 185 8.06 -21.34 -14.59
C ALA A 185 6.89 -20.37 -14.32
N SER A 186 6.06 -20.62 -13.31
CA SER A 186 4.91 -19.77 -12.96
C SER A 186 5.28 -18.57 -12.08
N THR A 187 6.27 -18.75 -11.20
CA THR A 187 6.85 -17.67 -10.40
C THR A 187 7.75 -16.78 -11.25
N ASP A 188 8.52 -17.33 -12.20
CA ASP A 188 9.31 -16.54 -13.15
C ASP A 188 8.46 -15.66 -14.05
N SER A 189 7.30 -16.13 -14.51
CA SER A 189 6.41 -15.34 -15.36
C SER A 189 5.73 -14.22 -14.59
N LEU A 190 5.31 -14.46 -13.34
CA LEU A 190 4.76 -13.45 -12.44
C LEU A 190 5.83 -12.43 -12.03
N GLN A 191 7.04 -12.86 -11.72
CA GLN A 191 8.15 -11.98 -11.39
C GLN A 191 8.60 -11.15 -12.60
N LYS A 192 8.62 -11.74 -13.81
CA LYS A 192 8.87 -10.99 -15.05
C LYS A 192 7.75 -10.00 -15.34
N ALA A 193 6.48 -10.37 -15.13
CA ALA A 193 5.35 -9.45 -15.28
C ALA A 193 5.43 -8.29 -14.28
N TRP A 194 5.82 -8.57 -13.02
CA TRP A 194 5.99 -7.55 -11.98
C TRP A 194 7.17 -6.62 -12.26
N LEU A 195 8.29 -7.15 -12.76
CA LEU A 195 9.46 -6.34 -13.19
C LEU A 195 9.19 -5.53 -14.47
N GLN A 196 8.21 -5.95 -15.28
CA GLN A 196 7.79 -5.25 -16.49
C GLN A 196 6.61 -4.29 -16.25
N ASP A 197 5.95 -4.37 -15.09
CA ASP A 197 4.92 -3.43 -14.70
C ASP A 197 5.58 -2.09 -14.35
N THR A 198 5.35 -1.10 -15.21
CA THR A 198 5.96 0.23 -15.12
C THR A 198 5.28 1.12 -14.07
N GLY A 199 4.71 0.55 -13.01
CA GLY A 199 3.98 1.30 -12.00
C GLY A 199 2.71 1.96 -12.53
N ASN A 200 2.09 1.35 -13.56
CA ASN A 200 0.88 1.87 -14.20
C ASN A 200 -0.40 1.20 -13.66
N GLY A 201 -0.33 0.54 -12.50
CA GLY A 201 -1.44 -0.20 -11.89
C GLY A 201 -2.63 0.66 -11.45
N CYS A 202 -2.57 1.98 -11.64
CA CYS A 202 -3.66 2.92 -11.37
C CYS A 202 -3.66 4.06 -12.41
N ASP A 203 -3.73 3.75 -13.71
CA ASP A 203 -4.15 4.70 -14.76
C ASP A 203 -5.55 4.32 -15.30
#